data_AF-A0AA38H8G2-F1
#
_entry.id   AF-A0AA38H8G2-F1
#
_cell.length_a   1.000
_cell.length_b   1.000
_cell.length_c   1.000
_cell.angle_alpha   90.00
_cell.angle_beta   90.00
_cell.angle_gamma   90.00
#
_symmetry.space_group_name_H-M   'P 1'
#
loop_
_entity.id
_entity.type
_entity.pdbx_description
1 polymer ?
#
loop_
_entity_poly.entity_id
_entity_poly.type
_entity_poly.pdbx_seq_one_letter_code
_entity_poly.pdbx_strand_id
1 'polypeptide(L)'
;KKPKKEVKDPNKPKRGLSPYMFFVQDYRERIKGENPDATFGQLGKLLGAKWKELSPSEKKPYEAQAEKDKIRATKELGEYD
;
A
#
# COMPACT_ATOMS: atom_id res chain seq x y z
N LYS A 1 -3.14 24.67 -3.26
CA LYS A 1 -3.34 24.32 -1.83
C LYS A 1 -3.19 22.81 -1.67
N LYS A 2 -2.13 22.30 -1.01
CA LYS A 2 -1.99 20.86 -0.72
C LYS A 2 -3.01 20.50 0.37
N PRO A 3 -3.83 19.43 0.24
CA PRO A 3 -4.81 19.10 1.27
C PRO A 3 -4.09 18.75 2.58
N LYS A 4 -4.48 19.45 3.66
CA LYS A 4 -4.09 19.15 5.04
C LYS A 4 -4.49 17.69 5.29
N LYS A 5 -3.52 16.82 5.58
CA LYS A 5 -3.80 15.43 5.98
C LYS A 5 -4.66 15.52 7.25
N GLU A 6 -5.95 15.22 7.12
CA GLU A 6 -6.83 14.99 8.27
C GLU A 6 -6.13 14.00 9.20
N VAL A 7 -6.06 14.39 10.47
CA VAL A 7 -5.59 13.55 11.56
C VAL A 7 -6.49 12.32 11.52
N LYS A 8 -5.96 11.19 11.04
CA LYS A 8 -6.72 9.94 10.97
C LYS A 8 -7.16 9.60 12.38
N ASP A 9 -8.47 9.59 12.64
CA ASP A 9 -9.02 9.20 13.92
C ASP A 9 -8.37 7.88 14.39
N PRO A 10 -7.84 7.83 15.62
CA PRO A 10 -7.13 6.65 16.12
C PRO A 10 -8.00 5.40 16.21
N ASN A 11 -9.33 5.57 16.25
CA ASN A 11 -10.31 4.48 16.27
C ASN A 11 -10.75 4.01 14.87
N LYS A 12 -10.35 4.70 13.79
CA LYS A 12 -10.79 4.27 12.46
C LYS A 12 -10.01 3.02 12.06
N PRO A 13 -10.68 1.87 11.85
CA PRO A 13 -10.01 0.65 11.46
C PRO A 13 -9.18 0.93 10.21
N LYS A 14 -7.92 0.52 10.28
CA LYS A 14 -6.93 0.81 9.26
C LYS A 14 -7.42 0.16 7.97
N ARG A 15 -7.73 0.99 6.96
CA ARG A 15 -8.25 0.50 5.66
C ARG A 15 -7.37 -0.63 5.15
N GLY A 16 -8.00 -1.65 4.57
CA GLY A 16 -7.32 -2.80 4.02
C GLY A 16 -6.29 -2.37 2.99
N LEU A 17 -5.12 -2.94 3.06
CA LEU A 17 -4.03 -2.63 2.16
C LEU A 17 -4.35 -3.24 0.78
N SER A 18 -4.30 -2.41 -0.25
CA SER A 18 -4.43 -2.82 -1.66
C SER A 18 -3.25 -3.72 -2.10
N PRO A 19 -3.38 -4.55 -3.16
CA PRO A 19 -2.25 -5.36 -3.67
C PRO A 19 -1.00 -4.52 -3.93
N TYR A 20 -1.23 -3.32 -4.45
CA TYR A 20 -0.20 -2.32 -4.69
C TYR A 20 0.47 -1.83 -3.39
N MET A 21 -0.26 -1.71 -2.28
CA MET A 21 0.31 -1.29 -0.99
C MET A 21 1.23 -2.35 -0.37
N PHE A 22 0.90 -3.63 -0.52
CA PHE A 22 1.79 -4.72 -0.10
C PHE A 22 3.08 -4.72 -0.93
N PHE A 23 2.95 -4.62 -2.25
CA PHE A 23 4.10 -4.47 -3.15
C PHE A 23 4.95 -3.24 -2.79
N VAL A 24 4.30 -2.09 -2.57
CA VAL A 24 4.98 -0.85 -2.18
C VAL A 24 5.67 -1.00 -0.84
N GLN A 25 5.11 -1.66 0.18
CA GLN A 25 5.81 -1.86 1.46
C GLN A 25 7.10 -2.65 1.27
N ASP A 26 6.99 -3.81 0.61
CA ASP A 26 8.11 -4.74 0.43
C ASP A 26 9.24 -4.12 -0.41
N TYR A 27 8.88 -3.56 -1.58
CA TYR A 27 9.86 -2.91 -2.43
C TYR A 27 10.31 -1.55 -1.91
N ARG A 28 9.50 -0.80 -1.15
CA ARG A 28 9.95 0.47 -0.56
C ARG A 28 11.05 0.21 0.44
N GLU A 29 10.94 -0.81 1.29
CA GLU A 29 12.01 -1.13 2.24
C GLU A 29 13.28 -1.54 1.50
N ARG A 30 13.15 -2.33 0.43
CA ARG A 30 14.27 -2.70 -0.45
C ARG A 30 14.94 -1.49 -1.09
N ILE A 31 14.18 -0.66 -1.82
CA ILE A 31 14.74 0.51 -2.53
C ILE A 31 15.23 1.55 -1.53
N LYS A 32 14.60 1.71 -0.36
CA LYS A 32 15.11 2.60 0.69
C LYS A 32 16.41 2.07 1.30
N GLY A 33 16.60 0.75 1.37
CA GLY A 33 17.87 0.15 1.75
C GLY A 33 18.98 0.45 0.73
N GLU A 34 18.66 0.35 -0.55
CA GLU A 34 19.62 0.64 -1.64
C GLU A 34 19.82 2.14 -1.89
N ASN A 35 18.79 2.96 -1.63
CA ASN A 35 18.77 4.40 -1.83
C ASN A 35 18.11 5.08 -0.60
N PRO A 36 18.84 5.18 0.52
CA PRO A 36 18.34 5.84 1.72
C PRO A 36 18.03 7.34 1.49
N ASP A 37 18.69 7.96 0.51
CA ASP A 37 18.47 9.35 0.08
C ASP A 37 17.26 9.54 -0.85
N ALA A 38 16.70 8.45 -1.40
CA ALA A 38 15.58 8.57 -2.32
C ALA A 38 14.30 9.03 -1.58
N THR A 39 13.68 10.07 -2.12
CA THR A 39 12.45 10.61 -1.53
C THR A 39 11.26 9.68 -1.77
N PHE A 40 10.29 9.69 -0.85
CA PHE A 40 9.03 8.94 -0.98
C PHE A 40 8.33 9.17 -2.33
N GLY A 41 8.44 10.37 -2.90
CA GLY A 41 7.87 10.68 -4.21
C GLY A 41 8.57 9.96 -5.37
N GLN A 42 9.90 9.84 -5.31
CA GLN A 42 10.68 9.08 -6.29
C GLN A 42 10.43 7.57 -6.15
N LEU A 43 10.42 7.07 -4.91
CA LEU A 43 10.09 5.68 -4.62
C LEU A 43 8.70 5.34 -5.14
N GLY A 44 7.69 6.18 -4.86
CA GLY A 44 6.33 5.97 -5.34
C GLY A 44 6.22 5.94 -6.87
N LYS A 45 6.99 6.77 -7.59
CA LYS A 45 7.04 6.73 -9.07
C LYS A 45 7.65 5.43 -9.58
N LEU A 46 8.80 5.02 -9.03
CA LEU A 46 9.48 3.78 -9.39
C LEU A 46 8.59 2.56 -9.13
N LEU A 47 7.96 2.51 -7.95
CA LEU A 47 7.04 1.43 -7.56
C LEU A 47 5.80 1.39 -8.45
N GLY A 48 5.24 2.54 -8.80
CA GLY A 48 4.07 2.62 -9.69
C GLY A 48 4.39 2.15 -11.10
N ALA A 49 5.57 2.50 -11.62
CA ALA A 49 6.05 2.01 -12.91
C ALA A 49 6.28 0.49 -12.85
N LYS A 50 7.03 0.01 -11.85
CA LYS A 50 7.33 -1.41 -11.66
C LYS A 50 6.06 -2.24 -11.52
N TRP A 51 5.09 -1.77 -10.73
CA TRP A 51 3.79 -2.44 -10.60
C TRP A 51 3.04 -2.52 -11.92
N LYS A 52 3.09 -1.48 -12.78
CA LYS A 52 2.47 -1.58 -14.11
C LYS A 52 3.20 -2.58 -15.01
N GLU A 53 4.53 -2.67 -14.90
CA GLU A 53 5.34 -3.64 -15.64
C GLU A 53 5.21 -5.08 -15.12
N LEU A 54 4.88 -5.28 -13.84
CA LEU A 54 4.69 -6.62 -13.28
C LEU A 54 3.56 -7.37 -13.99
N SER A 55 3.82 -8.64 -14.25
CA SER A 55 2.84 -9.53 -14.86
C SER A 55 1.71 -9.87 -13.90
N PRO A 56 0.50 -10.22 -14.39
CA PRO A 56 -0.61 -10.65 -13.53
C PRO A 56 -0.24 -11.87 -12.64
N SER A 57 0.68 -12.71 -13.09
CA SER A 57 1.23 -13.81 -12.27
C SER A 57 2.01 -13.34 -11.06
N GLU A 58 2.76 -12.24 -11.18
CA GLU A 58 3.50 -11.65 -10.05
C GLU A 58 2.58 -10.84 -9.15
N LYS A 59 1.52 -10.26 -9.70
CA LYS A 59 0.48 -9.54 -8.93
C LYS A 59 -0.41 -10.48 -8.15
N LYS A 60 -0.74 -11.66 -8.68
CA LYS A 60 -1.57 -12.70 -8.07
C LYS A 60 -1.33 -12.94 -6.57
N PRO A 61 -0.09 -13.20 -6.10
CA PRO A 61 0.17 -13.39 -4.68
C PRO A 61 -0.14 -12.14 -3.86
N TYR A 62 0.21 -10.94 -4.35
CA TYR A 62 -0.13 -9.68 -3.69
C TYR A 62 -1.63 -9.39 -3.72
N GLU A 63 -2.32 -9.76 -4.79
CA GLU A 63 -3.77 -9.64 -4.92
C GLU A 63 -4.49 -10.54 -3.93
N ALA A 64 -4.08 -11.80 -3.80
CA ALA A 64 -4.62 -12.72 -2.81
C ALA A 64 -4.35 -12.25 -1.36
N GLN A 65 -3.15 -11.72 -1.09
CA GLN A 65 -2.79 -11.17 0.22
C GLN A 65 -3.65 -9.93 0.55
N ALA A 66 -3.82 -9.05 -0.43
CA ALA A 66 -4.60 -7.84 -0.27
C ALA A 66 -6.10 -8.10 -0.20
N GLU A 67 -6.61 -9.10 -0.89
CA GLU A 67 -8.02 -9.46 -0.78
C GLU A 67 -8.34 -9.97 0.63
N LYS A 68 -7.47 -10.80 1.22
CA LYS A 68 -7.59 -11.23 2.62
C LYS A 68 -7.56 -10.05 3.60
N ASP A 69 -6.61 -9.13 3.45
CA ASP A 69 -6.52 -7.97 4.34
C ASP A 69 -7.66 -6.96 4.10
N LYS A 70 -8.10 -6.80 2.85
CA LYS A 70 -9.27 -6.00 2.49
C LYS A 70 -10.53 -6.56 3.13
N ILE A 71 -10.75 -7.87 3.10
CA ILE A 71 -11.89 -8.52 3.76
C ILE A 71 -11.84 -8.26 5.26
N ARG A 72 -10.68 -8.47 5.91
CA ARG A 72 -10.50 -8.16 7.34
C ARG A 72 -10.85 -6.70 7.64
N ALA A 73 -10.23 -5.77 6.92
CA ALA A 73 -10.43 -4.35 7.18
C ALA A 73 -11.83 -3.86 6.82
N THR A 74 -12.50 -4.48 5.85
CA THR A 74 -13.90 -4.17 5.51
C THR A 74 -14.82 -4.68 6.61
N LYS A 75 -14.54 -5.86 7.17
CA LYS A 75 -15.27 -6.40 8.32
C LYS A 75 -15.10 -5.51 9.55
N GLU A 76 -13.86 -5.13 9.89
CA GLU A 76 -13.60 -4.25 11.03
C GLU A 76 -14.17 -2.84 10.82
N LEU A 77 -14.18 -2.34 9.58
CA LEU A 77 -14.83 -1.08 9.23
C LEU A 77 -16.36 -1.15 9.33
N GLY A 78 -16.96 -2.30 9.00
CA GLY A 78 -18.39 -2.53 9.16
C GLY A 78 -18.81 -2.75 10.61
N GLU A 79 -17.95 -3.31 11.46
CA GLU A 79 -18.18 -3.39 12.92
C GLU A 79 -17.93 -2.06 13.66
N TYR A 80 -17.33 -1.07 12.99
CA TYR A 80 -17.07 0.27 13.55
C TYR A 80 -18.21 1.27 13.29
N ASP A 81 -19.15 0.97 12.38
CA ASP A 81 -20.28 1.86 12.03
C ASP A 81 -21.47 1.71 12.99
#